data_AF-A0A3D8IHC8-F1
#
_entry.id   AF-A0A3D8IHC8-F1
#
_cell.length_a   1.000
_cell.length_b   1.000
_cell.length_c   1.000
_cell.angle_alpha   90.00
_cell.angle_beta   90.00
_cell.angle_gamma   90.00
#
_symmetry.space_group_name_H-M   'P 1'
#
loop_
_entity.id
_entity.type
_entity.pdbx_description
1 polymer ?
#
loop_
_entity_poly.entity_id
_entity_poly.type
_entity_poly.pdbx_seq_one_letter_code
_entity_poly.pdbx_strand_id
1 'polypeptide(L)'
;MLSDSLSLCTQNKLQELEKELNALYPCRILIHFLSGEEFKDSPKWANHTNHLTYFRIKLASVLPQEIDRCLYLDIDMLVLQPLEELFALDLGENIAAVVLDCSNPYQEKRLKARDSTQADFVFPFRKEYFNAGFMLINLKKWRESQVESRALEFMRTFITRVGDQDILNAVIGKETLKLPPKWNFFINHFNAERLGRADNFCADESKNCLYGYTSKQYQESFRQIAIVHYTFLGAKPWENECKILDTAYLPLTYPYYATWWEIALQTPIFNQELKELLNNLKERALQDYAKALSGKLLQLENKLLLPLKNKISPLENELSQLQARMQKVEESQKIYGAKKRVQNHLNYKLGVVIVESQNIFKKVILPFRMARIVYLHKKQLKILQSLYALNPQLKPPALSRYSDLQEALSYQNSVFYQTGERFLNSCKQWFKGKFIKIL
;
A
#
# COMPACT_ATOMS: atom_id res chain seq x y z
N MET A 1 38.49 7.14 10.33
CA MET A 1 37.02 7.25 10.18
C MET A 1 36.65 8.68 9.80
N LEU A 2 35.68 8.86 8.89
CA LEU A 2 35.12 10.16 8.54
C LEU A 2 33.77 10.31 9.25
N SER A 3 33.55 11.41 9.97
CA SER A 3 32.28 11.66 10.67
C SER A 3 31.93 13.14 10.66
N ASP A 4 30.67 13.49 10.89
CA ASP A 4 30.23 14.87 11.13
C ASP A 4 30.22 15.18 12.64
N SER A 5 30.06 14.14 13.46
CA SER A 5 29.92 14.22 14.89
C SER A 5 30.18 12.85 15.54
N LEU A 6 30.67 12.86 16.78
CA LEU A 6 30.75 11.69 17.67
C LEU A 6 30.71 12.17 19.10
N SER A 7 30.06 11.40 19.98
CA SER A 7 30.09 11.70 21.41
C SER A 7 31.52 11.63 21.97
N LEU A 8 31.84 12.46 22.96
CA LEU A 8 33.13 12.40 23.64
C LEU A 8 33.37 11.02 24.28
N CYS A 9 32.31 10.38 24.79
CA CYS A 9 32.36 9.01 25.31
C CYS A 9 32.85 8.02 24.24
N THR A 10 32.28 8.06 23.03
CA THR A 10 32.69 7.20 21.92
C THR A 10 34.13 7.48 21.48
N GLN A 11 34.53 8.76 21.42
CA GLN A 11 35.90 9.13 21.07
C GLN A 11 36.92 8.56 22.07
N ASN A 12 36.64 8.68 23.38
CA ASN A 12 37.51 8.12 24.42
C ASN A 12 37.57 6.58 24.32
N LYS A 13 36.43 5.91 24.07
CA LYS A 13 36.42 4.44 23.87
C LYS A 13 37.25 4.01 22.66
N LEU A 14 37.21 4.77 21.56
CA LEU A 14 38.03 4.51 20.38
C LEU A 14 39.53 4.69 20.65
N GLN A 15 39.92 5.66 21.49
CA GLN A 15 41.31 5.84 21.91
C GLN A 15 41.80 4.67 22.77
N GLU A 16 40.99 4.20 23.72
CA GLU A 16 41.33 3.01 24.50
C GLU A 16 41.36 1.75 23.63
N LEU A 17 40.46 1.63 22.64
CA LEU A 17 40.53 0.54 21.66
C LEU A 17 41.84 0.59 20.85
N GLU A 18 42.25 1.75 20.36
CA GLU A 18 43.56 1.91 19.68
C GLU A 18 44.70 1.42 20.57
N LYS A 19 44.68 1.76 21.86
CA LYS A 19 45.72 1.37 22.82
C LYS A 19 45.78 -0.14 23.03
N GLU A 20 44.63 -0.80 23.20
CA GLU A 20 44.53 -2.26 23.34
C GLU A 20 44.98 -2.98 22.05
N LEU A 21 44.59 -2.48 20.87
CA LEU A 21 45.00 -3.06 19.60
C LEU A 21 46.50 -2.88 19.31
N ASN A 22 47.08 -1.74 19.71
CA ASN A 22 48.52 -1.48 19.56
C ASN A 22 49.41 -2.46 20.34
N ALA A 23 48.90 -3.10 21.39
CA ALA A 23 49.61 -4.16 22.08
C ALA A 23 49.74 -5.45 21.23
N LEU A 24 48.90 -5.62 20.22
CA LEU A 24 48.89 -6.79 19.33
C LEU A 24 49.57 -6.48 17.98
N TYR A 25 49.29 -5.32 17.40
CA TYR A 25 49.83 -4.89 16.12
C TYR A 25 49.82 -3.36 15.99
N PRO A 26 50.76 -2.76 15.23
CA PRO A 26 50.76 -1.32 15.01
C PRO A 26 49.43 -0.84 14.42
N CYS A 27 48.73 0.03 15.14
CA CYS A 27 47.39 0.49 14.78
C CYS A 27 47.22 1.97 15.12
N ARG A 28 46.49 2.71 14.29
CA ARG A 28 46.08 4.09 14.56
C ARG A 28 44.62 4.27 14.18
N ILE A 29 43.82 4.84 15.08
CA ILE A 29 42.41 5.15 14.87
C ILE A 29 42.27 6.67 14.84
N LEU A 30 42.28 7.23 13.63
CA LEU A 30 42.09 8.66 13.41
C LEU A 30 40.63 8.96 13.08
N ILE A 31 40.11 10.04 13.67
CA ILE A 31 38.76 10.55 13.43
C ILE A 31 38.89 11.89 12.73
N HIS A 32 38.33 11.99 11.52
CA HIS A 32 38.29 13.24 10.78
C HIS A 32 36.86 13.77 10.76
N PHE A 33 36.65 14.91 11.40
CA PHE A 33 35.37 15.59 11.41
C PHE A 33 35.22 16.46 10.16
N LEU A 34 34.18 16.23 9.38
CA LEU A 34 33.88 16.96 8.15
C LEU A 34 32.51 17.60 8.22
N SER A 35 32.37 18.75 7.56
CA SER A 35 31.08 19.39 7.36
C SER A 35 30.33 18.78 6.17
N GLY A 36 29.02 18.58 6.35
CA GLY A 36 28.10 18.11 5.32
C GLY A 36 27.48 19.20 4.43
N GLU A 37 27.84 20.47 4.64
CA GLU A 37 27.20 21.62 3.96
C GLU A 37 27.21 21.52 2.43
N GLU A 38 28.30 21.02 1.85
CA GLU A 38 28.43 20.86 0.39
C GLU A 38 27.49 19.80 -0.18
N PHE A 39 26.96 18.91 0.67
CA PHE A 39 26.06 17.83 0.28
C PHE A 39 24.59 18.10 0.59
N LYS A 40 24.25 19.26 1.18
CA LYS A 40 22.89 19.55 1.68
C LYS A 40 21.77 19.37 0.65
N ASP A 41 22.06 19.70 -0.62
CA ASP A 41 21.12 19.63 -1.75
C ASP A 41 21.10 18.26 -2.46
N SER A 42 21.88 17.31 -1.94
CA SER A 42 21.93 15.93 -2.41
C SER A 42 20.95 15.04 -1.63
N PRO A 43 20.40 14.01 -2.29
CA PRO A 43 19.48 13.10 -1.64
C PRO A 43 20.17 12.36 -0.50
N LYS A 44 19.49 12.26 0.64
CA LYS A 44 19.91 11.36 1.73
C LYS A 44 19.50 9.94 1.36
N TRP A 45 20.27 8.96 1.80
CA TRP A 45 19.83 7.56 1.71
C TRP A 45 18.54 7.36 2.50
N ALA A 46 17.65 6.50 2.01
CA ALA A 46 16.40 6.19 2.70
C ALA A 46 16.71 5.70 4.12
N ASN A 47 16.05 6.27 5.13
CA ASN A 47 16.28 6.06 6.56
C ASN A 47 17.54 6.71 7.16
N HIS A 48 18.30 7.52 6.40
CA HIS A 48 19.40 8.31 6.93
C HIS A 48 18.98 9.76 7.16
N THR A 49 19.46 10.34 8.26
CA THR A 49 19.20 11.74 8.63
C THR A 49 20.32 12.69 8.22
N ASN A 50 21.48 12.17 7.80
CA ASN A 50 22.69 12.92 7.48
C ASN A 50 23.25 12.60 6.07
N HIS A 51 24.39 13.21 5.75
CA HIS A 51 25.08 13.10 4.46
C HIS A 51 26.45 12.39 4.57
N LEU A 52 26.67 11.61 5.63
CA LEU A 52 27.96 10.96 5.91
C LEU A 52 28.50 10.12 4.76
N THR A 53 27.62 9.44 4.01
CA THR A 53 28.02 8.58 2.89
C THR A 53 28.80 9.33 1.80
N TYR A 54 28.57 10.64 1.65
CA TYR A 54 29.25 11.47 0.66
C TYR A 54 30.68 11.83 1.07
N PHE A 55 31.05 11.64 2.33
CA PHE A 55 32.38 12.02 2.83
C PHE A 55 33.51 11.21 2.17
N ARG A 56 33.21 10.01 1.65
CA ARG A 56 34.18 9.22 0.88
C ARG A 56 34.68 9.95 -0.39
N ILE A 57 33.91 10.92 -0.92
CA ILE A 57 34.35 11.76 -2.05
C ILE A 57 35.57 12.61 -1.67
N LYS A 58 35.67 13.01 -0.39
CA LYS A 58 36.73 13.85 0.17
C LYS A 58 37.93 13.06 0.72
N LEU A 59 37.97 11.75 0.52
CA LEU A 59 38.91 10.91 1.24
C LEU A 59 40.38 11.26 0.92
N ALA A 60 40.66 11.65 -0.31
CA ALA A 60 42.01 12.04 -0.74
C ALA A 60 42.48 13.43 -0.27
N SER A 61 41.54 14.34 0.04
CA SER A 61 41.86 15.65 0.63
C SER A 61 42.03 15.58 2.15
N VAL A 62 41.40 14.58 2.79
CA VAL A 62 41.50 14.35 4.23
C VAL A 62 42.75 13.56 4.62
N LEU A 63 43.14 12.57 3.82
CA LEU A 63 44.34 11.77 4.10
C LEU A 63 45.64 12.55 3.79
N PRO A 64 46.71 12.34 4.57
CA PRO A 64 48.01 12.95 4.32
C PRO A 64 48.52 12.72 2.88
N GLN A 65 49.29 13.69 2.37
CA GLN A 65 49.71 13.70 0.96
C GLN A 65 50.66 12.55 0.63
N GLU A 66 51.45 12.10 1.61
CA GLU A 66 52.35 10.95 1.50
C GLU A 66 51.64 9.60 1.41
N ILE A 67 50.34 9.54 1.71
CA ILE A 67 49.54 8.32 1.53
C ILE A 67 49.01 8.30 0.10
N ASP A 68 49.53 7.36 -0.69
CA ASP A 68 49.16 7.19 -2.11
C ASP A 68 48.14 6.09 -2.35
N ARG A 69 47.82 5.28 -1.33
CA ARG A 69 46.89 4.16 -1.44
C ARG A 69 46.10 3.98 -0.15
N CYS A 70 44.81 3.65 -0.28
CA CYS A 70 44.00 3.24 0.86
C CYS A 70 42.93 2.22 0.47
N LEU A 71 42.43 1.48 1.45
CA LEU A 71 41.23 0.66 1.31
C LEU A 71 40.08 1.35 2.04
N TYR A 72 39.01 1.64 1.30
CA TYR A 72 37.75 2.11 1.84
C TYR A 72 36.77 0.94 1.99
N LEU A 73 36.14 0.83 3.17
CA LEU A 73 35.09 -0.13 3.49
C LEU A 73 33.91 0.61 4.12
N ASP A 74 32.68 0.28 3.72
CA ASP A 74 31.47 0.66 4.45
C ASP A 74 31.47 0.00 5.85
N ILE A 75 30.76 0.62 6.80
CA ILE A 75 30.74 0.19 8.21
C ILE A 75 30.03 -1.15 8.44
N ASP A 76 29.27 -1.63 7.47
CA ASP A 76 28.45 -2.84 7.48
C ASP A 76 29.06 -3.95 6.65
N MET A 77 30.37 -4.10 6.81
CA MET A 77 31.17 -5.18 6.22
C MET A 77 31.82 -6.06 7.28
N LEU A 78 32.09 -7.32 6.91
CA LEU A 78 32.86 -8.28 7.70
C LEU A 78 33.99 -8.84 6.85
N VAL A 79 35.22 -8.63 7.29
CA VAL A 79 36.43 -9.19 6.69
C VAL A 79 36.65 -10.61 7.24
N LEU A 80 36.70 -11.60 6.35
CA LEU A 80 36.85 -13.03 6.67
C LEU A 80 38.23 -13.59 6.28
N GLN A 81 38.97 -12.88 5.43
CA GLN A 81 40.26 -13.31 4.90
C GLN A 81 41.31 -12.19 5.01
N PRO A 82 42.61 -12.53 5.07
CA PRO A 82 43.69 -11.55 5.04
C PRO A 82 43.63 -10.65 3.79
N LEU A 83 44.03 -9.38 3.94
CA LEU A 83 43.87 -8.33 2.91
C LEU A 83 45.19 -7.97 2.18
N GLU A 84 46.29 -8.65 2.48
CA GLU A 84 47.62 -8.34 1.94
C GLU A 84 47.65 -8.48 0.42
N GLU A 85 46.98 -9.51 -0.12
CA GLU A 85 46.89 -9.72 -1.57
C GLU A 85 46.21 -8.53 -2.28
N LEU A 86 45.28 -7.85 -1.60
CA LEU A 86 44.60 -6.68 -2.12
C LEU A 86 45.54 -5.47 -2.20
N PHE A 87 46.34 -5.24 -1.16
CA PHE A 87 47.32 -4.15 -1.15
C PHE A 87 48.51 -4.40 -2.08
N ALA A 88 48.78 -5.65 -2.46
CA ALA A 88 49.80 -6.01 -3.43
C ALA A 88 49.35 -5.82 -4.90
N LEU A 89 48.05 -5.59 -5.16
CA LEU A 89 47.56 -5.41 -6.53
C LEU A 89 48.19 -4.19 -7.22
N ASP A 90 48.58 -4.39 -8.47
CA ASP A 90 48.92 -3.28 -9.36
C ASP A 90 47.63 -2.68 -9.93
N LEU A 91 47.39 -1.40 -9.64
CA LEU A 91 46.24 -0.66 -10.17
C LEU A 91 46.55 -0.03 -11.53
N GLY A 92 47.83 0.08 -11.91
CA GLY A 92 48.28 0.84 -13.07
C GLY A 92 47.71 2.25 -13.06
N GLU A 93 47.09 2.63 -14.18
CA GLU A 93 46.45 3.95 -14.37
C GLU A 93 45.03 4.04 -13.80
N ASN A 94 44.50 2.96 -13.20
CA ASN A 94 43.17 3.00 -12.60
C ASN A 94 43.16 3.82 -11.31
N ILE A 95 42.09 4.61 -11.13
CA ILE A 95 41.84 5.40 -9.94
C ILE A 95 41.48 4.51 -8.75
N ALA A 96 40.77 3.40 -8.98
CA ALA A 96 40.45 2.44 -7.93
C ALA A 96 40.24 1.02 -8.46
N ALA A 97 40.39 0.03 -7.59
CA ALA A 97 39.82 -1.30 -7.78
C ALA A 97 38.52 -1.45 -6.99
N VAL A 98 37.48 -1.97 -7.64
CA VAL A 98 36.09 -1.97 -7.15
C VAL A 98 35.39 -3.28 -7.53
N VAL A 99 34.25 -3.58 -6.90
CA VAL A 99 33.41 -4.74 -7.23
C VAL A 99 32.09 -4.25 -7.82
N LEU A 100 31.63 -4.87 -8.91
CA LEU A 100 30.38 -4.49 -9.56
C LEU A 100 29.20 -4.60 -8.59
N ASP A 101 28.24 -3.69 -8.73
CA ASP A 101 27.01 -3.72 -7.95
C ASP A 101 26.03 -4.76 -8.53
N CYS A 102 25.38 -5.53 -7.65
CA CYS A 102 24.33 -6.49 -8.00
C CYS A 102 22.96 -6.13 -7.38
N SER A 103 22.83 -4.94 -6.79
CA SER A 103 21.59 -4.53 -6.12
C SER A 103 20.52 -3.97 -7.05
N ASN A 104 20.89 -3.66 -8.29
CA ASN A 104 20.03 -2.88 -9.18
C ASN A 104 19.59 -3.70 -10.41
N PRO A 105 18.30 -4.09 -10.51
CA PRO A 105 17.79 -4.91 -11.61
C PRO A 105 17.53 -4.13 -12.91
N TYR A 106 17.97 -2.88 -13.01
CA TYR A 106 17.66 -2.03 -14.15
C TYR A 106 18.25 -2.61 -15.45
N GLN A 107 17.47 -2.60 -16.53
CA GLN A 107 18.01 -2.86 -17.88
C GLN A 107 18.93 -1.71 -18.32
N GLU A 108 18.61 -0.49 -17.88
CA GLU A 108 19.37 0.72 -18.13
C GLU A 108 19.15 1.69 -16.96
N LYS A 109 20.23 2.29 -16.46
CA LYS A 109 20.16 3.25 -15.35
C LYS A 109 20.39 4.67 -15.88
N ARG A 110 19.44 5.57 -15.60
CA ARG A 110 19.49 6.98 -16.01
C ARG A 110 19.34 7.92 -14.82
N LEU A 111 20.05 9.04 -14.85
CA LEU A 111 19.88 10.15 -13.91
C LEU A 111 19.33 11.36 -14.64
N LYS A 112 18.36 12.00 -13.99
CA LYS A 112 17.71 13.18 -14.55
C LYS A 112 18.64 14.37 -14.45
N ALA A 113 18.82 15.11 -15.54
CA ALA A 113 19.49 16.41 -15.48
C ALA A 113 18.67 17.40 -14.66
N ARG A 114 19.33 18.25 -13.87
CA ARG A 114 18.66 19.31 -13.11
C ARG A 114 18.18 20.42 -14.05
N ASP A 115 18.96 20.73 -15.08
CA ASP A 115 18.57 21.61 -16.18
C ASP A 115 17.76 20.82 -17.23
N SER A 116 16.55 21.26 -17.52
CA SER A 116 15.68 20.65 -18.52
C SER A 116 16.20 20.70 -19.96
N THR A 117 17.19 21.56 -20.26
CA THR A 117 17.81 21.66 -21.58
C THR A 117 18.95 20.66 -21.78
N GLN A 118 19.45 20.07 -20.70
CA GLN A 118 20.51 19.08 -20.73
C GLN A 118 19.94 17.65 -20.81
N ALA A 119 20.60 16.80 -21.59
CA ALA A 119 20.23 15.40 -21.67
C ALA A 119 20.51 14.66 -20.36
N ASP A 120 19.63 13.71 -20.01
CA ASP A 120 19.82 12.81 -18.89
C ASP A 120 21.12 12.00 -19.02
N PHE A 121 21.77 11.74 -17.88
CA PHE A 121 22.95 10.89 -17.86
C PHE A 121 22.56 9.42 -17.95
N VAL A 122 23.20 8.67 -18.84
CA VAL A 122 22.97 7.23 -19.00
C VAL A 122 24.22 6.48 -18.56
N PHE A 123 24.07 5.60 -17.58
CA PHE A 123 25.18 4.77 -17.16
C PHE A 123 25.47 3.65 -18.17
N PRO A 124 26.74 3.32 -18.43
CA PRO A 124 27.15 2.03 -18.99
C PRO A 124 26.95 0.91 -17.94
N PHE A 125 25.68 0.68 -17.61
CA PHE A 125 25.23 -0.17 -16.50
C PHE A 125 25.67 -1.63 -16.68
N ARG A 126 25.83 -2.37 -15.57
CA ARG A 126 26.33 -3.77 -15.46
C ARG A 126 27.79 -4.02 -15.81
N LYS A 127 28.43 -3.24 -16.68
CA LYS A 127 29.86 -3.39 -17.00
C LYS A 127 30.76 -2.56 -16.10
N GLU A 128 30.33 -1.34 -15.81
CA GLU A 128 31.16 -0.37 -15.10
C GLU A 128 30.61 -0.02 -13.72
N TYR A 129 29.30 -0.20 -13.52
CA TYR A 129 28.60 0.26 -12.34
C TYR A 129 28.95 -0.60 -11.09
N PHE A 130 29.68 -0.02 -10.15
CA PHE A 130 30.22 -0.65 -8.95
C PHE A 130 29.49 -0.24 -7.66
N ASN A 131 29.60 -1.09 -6.63
CA ASN A 131 29.15 -0.75 -5.29
C ASN A 131 30.21 0.08 -4.57
N ALA A 132 29.82 1.24 -4.03
CA ALA A 132 30.79 2.18 -3.44
C ALA A 132 31.29 1.75 -2.05
N GLY A 133 30.71 0.70 -1.46
CA GLY A 133 31.08 0.24 -0.12
C GLY A 133 32.43 -0.43 -0.03
N PHE A 134 33.01 -0.86 -1.14
CA PHE A 134 34.38 -1.37 -1.21
C PHE A 134 35.14 -0.64 -2.30
N MET A 135 36.27 -0.03 -1.96
CA MET A 135 37.17 0.60 -2.94
C MET A 135 38.62 0.52 -2.47
N LEU A 136 39.49 -0.14 -3.23
CA LEU A 136 40.94 0.04 -3.09
C LEU A 136 41.35 1.22 -3.97
N ILE A 137 41.75 2.33 -3.37
CA ILE A 137 41.89 3.62 -4.05
C ILE A 137 43.37 3.94 -4.26
N ASN A 138 43.71 4.33 -5.49
CA ASN A 138 44.95 5.00 -5.84
C ASN A 138 44.77 6.50 -5.56
N LEU A 139 45.18 6.95 -4.37
CA LEU A 139 44.98 8.33 -3.93
C LEU A 139 45.79 9.32 -4.76
N LYS A 140 46.96 8.91 -5.26
CA LYS A 140 47.74 9.72 -6.20
C LYS A 140 46.94 10.02 -7.46
N LYS A 141 46.40 8.98 -8.13
CA LYS A 141 45.53 9.15 -9.31
C LYS A 141 44.24 9.88 -8.98
N TRP A 142 43.66 9.65 -7.80
CA TRP A 142 42.46 10.37 -7.35
C TRP A 142 42.68 11.89 -7.29
N ARG A 143 43.84 12.31 -6.76
CA ARG A 143 44.25 13.73 -6.68
C ARG A 143 44.57 14.28 -8.08
N GLU A 144 45.39 13.58 -8.86
CA GLU A 144 45.76 13.96 -10.24
C GLU A 144 44.52 14.15 -11.15
N SER A 145 43.56 13.22 -11.06
CA SER A 145 42.33 13.24 -11.85
C SER A 145 41.23 14.12 -11.27
N GLN A 146 41.50 14.88 -10.20
CA GLN A 146 40.58 15.83 -9.56
C GLN A 146 39.18 15.24 -9.27
N VAL A 147 39.14 14.00 -8.76
CA VAL A 147 37.88 13.25 -8.59
C VAL A 147 36.90 13.98 -7.68
N GLU A 148 37.37 14.58 -6.60
CA GLU A 148 36.53 15.37 -5.68
C GLU A 148 35.82 16.51 -6.41
N SER A 149 36.55 17.35 -7.15
CA SER A 149 35.96 18.48 -7.88
C SER A 149 34.98 18.02 -8.97
N ARG A 150 35.32 16.94 -9.71
CA ARG A 150 34.43 16.35 -10.72
C ARG A 150 33.14 15.80 -10.09
N ALA A 151 33.23 15.20 -8.91
CA ALA A 151 32.09 14.68 -8.17
C ALA A 151 31.17 15.81 -7.67
N LEU A 152 31.75 16.89 -7.13
CA LEU A 152 31.01 18.07 -6.71
C LEU A 152 30.36 18.82 -7.88
N GLU A 153 30.95 18.78 -9.07
CA GLU A 153 30.30 19.33 -10.26
C GLU A 153 29.15 18.42 -10.72
N PHE A 154 29.38 17.11 -10.79
CA PHE A 154 28.37 16.15 -11.23
C PHE A 154 27.07 16.22 -10.40
N MET A 155 27.17 16.39 -9.08
CA MET A 155 25.99 16.49 -8.20
C MET A 155 25.16 17.77 -8.45
N ARG A 156 25.79 18.85 -8.92
CA ARG A 156 25.13 20.12 -9.28
C ARG A 156 24.41 20.00 -10.61
N THR A 157 24.84 19.08 -11.46
CA THR A 157 24.29 18.84 -12.79
C THR A 157 23.15 17.82 -12.78
N PHE A 158 23.27 16.73 -12.03
CA PHE A 158 22.34 15.59 -12.09
C PHE A 158 21.68 15.28 -10.74
N ILE A 159 20.45 14.77 -10.80
CA ILE A 159 19.72 14.24 -9.63
C ILE A 159 20.08 12.77 -9.46
N THR A 160 20.85 12.47 -8.41
CA THR A 160 21.24 11.09 -8.07
C THR A 160 20.08 10.33 -7.43
N ARG A 161 20.10 9.00 -7.54
CA ARG A 161 19.13 8.09 -6.90
C ARG A 161 19.76 7.25 -5.80
N VAL A 162 21.02 6.88 -6.00
CA VAL A 162 21.82 6.03 -5.12
C VAL A 162 23.01 6.84 -4.58
N GLY A 163 22.73 8.10 -4.20
CA GLY A 163 23.65 9.01 -3.55
C GLY A 163 25.03 9.11 -4.18
N ASP A 164 26.07 8.97 -3.35
CA ASP A 164 27.49 9.02 -3.70
C ASP A 164 27.92 7.89 -4.66
N GLN A 165 27.28 6.73 -4.61
CA GLN A 165 27.59 5.62 -5.52
C GLN A 165 27.30 5.99 -6.97
N ASP A 166 26.19 6.70 -7.24
CA ASP A 166 25.89 7.21 -8.58
C ASP A 166 26.97 8.19 -9.07
N ILE A 167 27.40 9.09 -8.18
CA ILE A 167 28.40 10.12 -8.48
C ILE A 167 29.74 9.47 -8.84
N LEU A 168 30.23 8.58 -7.97
CA LEU A 168 31.51 7.91 -8.20
C LEU A 168 31.49 7.05 -9.46
N ASN A 169 30.39 6.36 -9.73
CA ASN A 169 30.27 5.59 -10.97
C ASN A 169 30.27 6.48 -12.22
N ALA A 170 29.64 7.64 -12.17
CA ALA A 170 29.64 8.57 -13.31
C ALA A 170 31.02 9.21 -13.52
N VAL A 171 31.71 9.53 -12.44
CA VAL A 171 32.99 10.23 -12.49
C VAL A 171 34.14 9.29 -12.82
N ILE A 172 34.26 8.14 -12.14
CA ILE A 172 35.44 7.26 -12.25
C ILE A 172 35.13 5.85 -12.79
N GLY A 173 33.87 5.51 -13.12
CA GLY A 173 33.46 4.13 -13.45
C GLY A 173 34.29 3.43 -14.54
N LYS A 174 34.79 4.20 -15.53
CA LYS A 174 35.67 3.74 -16.63
C LYS A 174 37.13 3.59 -16.24
N GLU A 175 37.56 4.30 -15.21
CA GLU A 175 38.95 4.40 -14.75
C GLU A 175 39.17 3.46 -13.54
N THR A 176 38.54 2.28 -13.55
CA THR A 176 38.59 1.34 -12.42
C THR A 176 38.86 -0.11 -12.83
N LEU A 177 39.64 -0.80 -12.01
CA LEU A 177 39.86 -2.24 -12.10
C LEU A 177 38.70 -2.99 -11.43
N LYS A 178 38.08 -3.95 -12.12
CA LYS A 178 36.98 -4.75 -11.56
C LYS A 178 37.51 -6.01 -10.88
N LEU A 179 37.32 -6.11 -9.58
CA LEU A 179 37.74 -7.26 -8.78
C LEU A 179 36.65 -8.35 -8.76
N PRO A 180 36.98 -9.60 -8.41
CA PRO A 180 35.99 -10.65 -8.24
C PRO A 180 34.99 -10.35 -7.09
N PRO A 181 33.78 -10.93 -7.16
CA PRO A 181 32.72 -10.79 -6.14
C PRO A 181 33.15 -11.03 -4.69
N LYS A 182 34.15 -11.88 -4.44
CA LYS A 182 34.60 -12.28 -3.10
C LYS A 182 34.99 -11.11 -2.19
N TRP A 183 35.39 -9.99 -2.78
CA TRP A 183 35.85 -8.78 -2.07
C TRP A 183 34.73 -7.84 -1.61
N ASN A 184 33.50 -8.05 -2.08
CA ASN A 184 32.34 -7.27 -1.68
C ASN A 184 31.09 -8.13 -1.89
N PHE A 185 31.01 -9.23 -1.15
CA PHE A 185 29.99 -10.25 -1.37
C PHE A 185 28.71 -9.91 -0.61
N PHE A 186 27.62 -9.63 -1.33
CA PHE A 186 26.38 -9.19 -0.71
C PHE A 186 25.67 -10.35 -0.02
N ILE A 187 25.22 -10.13 1.22
CA ILE A 187 24.61 -11.17 2.04
C ILE A 187 23.26 -11.68 1.50
N ASN A 188 22.55 -10.88 0.70
CA ASN A 188 21.24 -11.23 0.18
C ASN A 188 21.27 -12.36 -0.86
N HIS A 189 22.44 -12.65 -1.43
CA HIS A 189 22.62 -13.76 -2.36
C HIS A 189 22.20 -15.11 -1.75
N PHE A 190 22.34 -15.27 -0.44
CA PHE A 190 21.95 -16.50 0.25
C PHE A 190 20.44 -16.71 0.39
N ASN A 191 19.64 -15.63 0.30
CA ASN A 191 18.20 -15.65 0.57
C ASN A 191 17.34 -15.13 -0.59
N ALA A 192 17.92 -14.96 -1.78
CA ALA A 192 17.21 -14.36 -2.90
C ALA A 192 15.93 -15.11 -3.29
N GLU A 193 15.98 -16.44 -3.37
CA GLU A 193 14.81 -17.27 -3.69
C GLU A 193 13.71 -17.13 -2.63
N ARG A 194 14.06 -17.19 -1.34
CA ARG A 194 13.13 -17.00 -0.22
C ARG A 194 12.46 -15.62 -0.26
N LEU A 195 13.21 -14.61 -0.68
CA LEU A 195 12.71 -13.25 -0.92
C LEU A 195 11.83 -13.11 -2.17
N GLY A 196 11.55 -14.22 -2.88
CA GLY A 196 10.70 -14.24 -4.07
C GLY A 196 11.39 -13.71 -5.32
N ARG A 197 12.73 -13.70 -5.34
CA ARG A 197 13.51 -13.25 -6.48
C ARG A 197 13.89 -14.44 -7.35
N ALA A 198 13.56 -14.35 -8.63
CA ALA A 198 13.88 -15.33 -9.66
C ALA A 198 14.99 -14.80 -10.59
N ASP A 199 15.83 -13.89 -10.08
CA ASP A 199 16.76 -13.16 -10.92
C ASP A 199 17.88 -14.07 -11.42
N ASN A 200 18.13 -14.03 -12.73
CA ASN A 200 19.34 -14.63 -13.30
C ASN A 200 20.53 -13.77 -12.87
N PHE A 201 21.40 -14.31 -12.02
CA PHE A 201 22.45 -13.51 -11.41
C PHE A 201 23.51 -13.13 -12.43
N CYS A 202 23.97 -14.08 -13.25
CA CYS A 202 25.23 -13.91 -13.98
C CYS A 202 25.06 -13.50 -15.44
N ALA A 203 26.07 -12.81 -15.98
CA ALA A 203 26.06 -12.21 -17.30
C ALA A 203 25.98 -13.21 -18.47
N ASP A 204 26.46 -14.43 -18.26
CA ASP A 204 26.44 -15.55 -19.21
C ASP A 204 25.17 -16.41 -19.12
N GLU A 205 24.37 -16.25 -18.06
CA GLU A 205 23.11 -16.98 -17.85
C GLU A 205 21.91 -16.24 -18.47
N SER A 206 22.00 -14.91 -18.59
CA SER A 206 20.87 -14.08 -19.04
C SER A 206 21.30 -12.72 -19.59
N LYS A 207 20.61 -12.28 -20.65
CA LYS A 207 20.71 -10.89 -21.15
C LYS A 207 20.19 -9.85 -20.13
N ASN A 208 19.40 -10.29 -19.15
CA ASN A 208 18.84 -9.46 -18.07
C ASN A 208 19.51 -9.77 -16.71
N CYS A 209 20.80 -10.09 -16.71
CA CYS A 209 21.54 -10.37 -15.49
C CYS A 209 21.54 -9.19 -14.51
N LEU A 210 21.56 -9.49 -13.21
CA LEU A 210 21.84 -8.49 -12.17
C LEU A 210 23.32 -8.18 -12.07
N TYR A 211 24.16 -9.17 -12.40
CA TYR A 211 25.57 -9.17 -12.12
C TYR A 211 26.36 -9.24 -13.41
N GLY A 212 27.28 -8.29 -13.58
CA GLY A 212 28.18 -8.24 -14.74
C GLY A 212 29.24 -9.33 -14.77
N TYR A 213 29.25 -10.26 -13.80
CA TYR A 213 30.19 -11.38 -13.75
C TYR A 213 29.56 -12.64 -14.35
N THR A 214 30.43 -13.53 -14.83
CA THR A 214 30.05 -14.88 -15.27
C THR A 214 29.70 -15.79 -14.09
N SER A 215 28.94 -16.84 -14.35
CA SER A 215 28.58 -17.87 -13.38
C SER A 215 29.82 -18.49 -12.76
N LYS A 216 30.86 -18.74 -13.56
CA LYS A 216 32.15 -19.23 -13.08
C LYS A 216 32.78 -18.29 -12.04
N GLN A 217 32.91 -17.00 -12.36
CA GLN A 217 33.50 -16.00 -11.44
C GLN A 217 32.70 -15.88 -10.14
N TYR A 218 31.37 -15.94 -10.23
CA TYR A 218 30.49 -15.94 -9.06
C TYR A 218 30.73 -17.18 -8.19
N GLN A 219 30.70 -18.38 -8.78
CA GLN A 219 30.88 -19.64 -8.05
C GLN A 219 32.27 -19.76 -7.41
N GLU A 220 33.32 -19.30 -8.10
CA GLU A 220 34.68 -19.23 -7.53
C GLU A 220 34.72 -18.29 -6.32
N SER A 221 34.08 -17.12 -6.42
CA SER A 221 34.00 -16.17 -5.32
C SER A 221 33.16 -16.67 -4.15
N PHE A 222 32.06 -17.37 -4.42
CA PHE A 222 31.18 -17.95 -3.41
C PHE A 222 31.89 -18.97 -2.53
N ARG A 223 32.82 -19.75 -3.11
CA ARG A 223 33.62 -20.73 -2.37
C ARG A 223 34.66 -20.12 -1.45
N GLN A 224 35.04 -18.86 -1.69
CA GLN A 224 36.15 -18.22 -0.98
C GLN A 224 35.86 -16.73 -0.74
N ILE A 225 34.75 -16.47 -0.05
CA ILE A 225 34.33 -15.12 0.30
C ILE A 225 35.38 -14.48 1.23
N ALA A 226 35.89 -13.31 0.83
CA ALA A 226 36.90 -12.57 1.59
C ALA A 226 36.28 -11.46 2.44
N ILE A 227 35.28 -10.76 1.89
CA ILE A 227 34.56 -9.70 2.59
C ILE A 227 33.07 -9.87 2.32
N VAL A 228 32.29 -9.98 3.39
CA VAL A 228 30.83 -9.98 3.37
C VAL A 228 30.35 -8.55 3.54
N HIS A 229 29.42 -8.13 2.71
CA HIS A 229 28.75 -6.84 2.82
C HIS A 229 27.28 -7.07 3.18
N TYR A 230 26.87 -6.57 4.35
CA TYR A 230 25.49 -6.71 4.85
C TYR A 230 24.51 -5.77 4.15
N THR A 231 24.65 -5.55 2.84
CA THR A 231 23.83 -4.61 2.07
C THR A 231 22.68 -5.30 1.32
N PHE A 232 21.76 -4.46 0.82
CA PHE A 232 20.68 -4.78 -0.10
C PHE A 232 19.75 -5.93 0.33
N LEU A 233 18.55 -5.62 0.86
CA LEU A 233 17.56 -6.63 1.29
C LEU A 233 18.09 -7.64 2.34
N GLY A 234 19.16 -7.30 3.06
CA GLY A 234 19.64 -7.98 4.25
C GLY A 234 19.37 -7.15 5.51
N ALA A 235 19.09 -7.81 6.63
CA ALA A 235 19.21 -7.15 7.92
C ALA A 235 20.70 -6.90 8.22
N LYS A 236 21.04 -6.01 9.15
CA LYS A 236 22.41 -5.95 9.68
C LYS A 236 22.55 -6.93 10.86
N PRO A 237 23.76 -7.40 11.20
CA PRO A 237 23.96 -8.29 12.35
C PRO A 237 23.50 -7.69 13.69
N TRP A 238 23.61 -6.36 13.82
CA TRP A 238 23.14 -5.60 14.99
C TRP A 238 21.67 -5.15 14.88
N GLU A 239 20.94 -5.69 13.91
CA GLU A 239 19.49 -5.58 13.80
C GLU A 239 18.84 -6.93 14.11
N ASN A 240 17.53 -6.93 14.32
CA ASN A 240 16.82 -8.18 14.55
C ASN A 240 16.66 -8.96 13.24
N GLU A 241 16.93 -10.27 13.25
CA GLU A 241 16.73 -11.16 12.09
C GLU A 241 15.26 -11.17 11.60
N CYS A 242 14.31 -10.91 12.51
CA CYS A 242 12.89 -10.82 12.19
C CYS A 242 12.50 -9.52 11.47
N LYS A 243 13.44 -8.57 11.28
CA LYS A 243 13.19 -7.31 10.58
C LYS A 243 12.75 -7.52 9.13
N ILE A 244 13.24 -8.59 8.48
CA ILE A 244 12.90 -8.93 7.09
C ILE A 244 12.32 -10.34 7.07
N LEU A 245 11.10 -10.46 6.54
CA LEU A 245 10.41 -11.73 6.36
C LEU A 245 10.42 -12.16 4.89
N ASP A 246 10.54 -13.46 4.69
CA ASP A 246 10.46 -14.08 3.37
C ASP A 246 9.03 -14.09 2.81
N THR A 247 8.85 -14.73 1.66
CA THR A 247 7.54 -14.87 1.00
C THR A 247 6.54 -15.74 1.77
N ALA A 248 7.01 -16.58 2.69
CA ALA A 248 6.21 -17.37 3.62
C ALA A 248 6.03 -16.69 4.98
N TYR A 249 6.42 -15.41 5.11
CA TYR A 249 6.39 -14.62 6.34
C TYR A 249 7.31 -15.15 7.44
N LEU A 250 8.32 -15.96 7.11
CA LEU A 250 9.28 -16.48 8.08
C LEU A 250 10.52 -15.57 8.16
N PRO A 251 11.17 -15.47 9.33
CA PRO A 251 12.45 -14.79 9.46
C PRO A 251 13.51 -15.37 8.52
N LEU A 252 14.41 -14.50 8.09
CA LEU A 252 15.56 -14.87 7.27
C LEU A 252 16.78 -15.09 8.16
N THR A 253 17.47 -16.19 7.93
CA THR A 253 18.77 -16.47 8.54
C THR A 253 19.85 -16.22 7.50
N TYR A 254 20.90 -15.51 7.88
CA TYR A 254 22.02 -15.19 7.01
C TYR A 254 23.30 -15.84 7.56
N PRO A 255 24.18 -16.36 6.69
CA PRO A 255 25.47 -16.86 7.14
C PRO A 255 26.31 -15.71 7.72
N TYR A 256 27.32 -16.07 8.51
CA TYR A 256 28.28 -15.15 9.13
C TYR A 256 27.74 -14.21 10.21
N TYR A 257 26.44 -14.22 10.53
CA TYR A 257 25.90 -13.45 11.67
C TYR A 257 26.49 -13.90 13.01
N ALA A 258 26.58 -15.23 13.21
CA ALA A 258 27.22 -15.79 14.40
C ALA A 258 28.70 -15.40 14.46
N THR A 259 29.41 -15.50 13.34
CA THR A 259 30.82 -15.08 13.22
C THR A 259 31.00 -13.58 13.50
N TRP A 260 30.09 -12.74 13.01
CA TRP A 260 30.13 -11.30 13.28
C TRP A 260 29.98 -11.03 14.78
N TRP A 261 29.01 -11.67 15.45
CA TRP A 261 28.82 -11.51 16.89
C TRP A 261 29.97 -12.09 17.72
N GLU A 262 30.56 -13.21 17.28
CA GLU A 262 31.74 -13.79 17.90
C GLU A 262 32.91 -12.78 17.92
N ILE A 263 33.15 -12.10 16.80
CA ILE A 263 34.18 -11.06 16.69
C ILE A 263 33.79 -9.79 17.46
N ALA A 264 32.55 -9.34 17.32
CA ALA A 264 32.05 -8.13 17.97
C ALA A 264 32.16 -8.23 19.50
N LEU A 265 31.78 -9.36 20.09
CA LEU A 265 31.85 -9.59 21.55
C LEU A 265 33.29 -9.68 22.08
N GLN A 266 34.27 -9.95 21.21
CA GLN A 266 35.69 -9.94 21.54
C GLN A 266 36.33 -8.56 21.38
N THR A 267 35.61 -7.58 20.83
CA THR A 267 36.15 -6.23 20.62
C THR A 267 36.42 -5.55 21.97
N PRO A 268 37.68 -5.20 22.30
CA PRO A 268 38.02 -4.55 23.56
C PRO A 268 37.21 -3.26 23.74
N ILE A 269 36.96 -2.86 24.98
CA ILE A 269 36.22 -1.63 25.36
C ILE A 269 34.71 -1.67 25.03
N PHE A 270 34.30 -2.36 23.97
CA PHE A 270 32.93 -2.40 23.45
C PHE A 270 32.17 -3.70 23.80
N ASN A 271 32.84 -4.70 24.37
CA ASN A 271 32.26 -6.03 24.62
C ASN A 271 30.94 -6.02 25.42
N GLN A 272 30.86 -5.24 26.50
CA GLN A 272 29.72 -5.23 27.41
C GLN A 272 28.50 -4.58 26.77
N GLU A 273 28.67 -3.44 26.09
CA GLU A 273 27.56 -2.77 25.39
C GLU A 273 27.06 -3.60 24.20
N LEU A 274 27.97 -4.30 23.50
CA LEU A 274 27.60 -5.20 22.41
C LEU A 274 26.86 -6.44 22.93
N LYS A 275 27.25 -6.95 24.11
CA LYS A 275 26.53 -8.04 24.79
C LYS A 275 25.12 -7.61 25.21
N GLU A 276 24.98 -6.41 25.75
CA GLU A 276 23.69 -5.82 26.10
C GLU A 276 22.83 -5.62 24.85
N LEU A 277 23.41 -5.10 23.76
CA LEU A 277 22.73 -4.98 22.47
C LEU A 277 22.22 -6.35 21.96
N LEU A 278 23.06 -7.38 22.00
CA LEU A 278 22.67 -8.74 21.58
C LEU A 278 21.49 -9.28 22.42
N ASN A 279 21.51 -9.08 23.74
CA ASN A 279 20.41 -9.48 24.61
C ASN A 279 19.13 -8.70 24.28
N ASN A 280 19.22 -7.39 24.10
CA ASN A 280 18.10 -6.53 23.71
C ASN A 280 17.49 -6.91 22.35
N LEU A 281 18.30 -7.40 21.41
CA LEU A 281 17.81 -7.93 20.14
C LEU A 281 17.00 -9.21 20.36
N LYS A 282 17.49 -10.14 21.19
CA LYS A 282 16.77 -11.38 21.51
C LYS A 282 15.43 -11.11 22.19
N GLU A 283 15.39 -10.20 23.16
CA GLU A 283 14.16 -9.84 23.89
C GLU A 283 13.10 -9.20 22.99
N ARG A 284 13.52 -8.40 21.99
CA ARG A 284 12.61 -7.71 21.07
C ARG A 284 12.22 -8.52 19.84
N ALA A 285 12.75 -9.74 19.65
CA ALA A 285 12.54 -10.53 18.45
C ALA A 285 11.07 -10.72 18.07
N LEU A 286 10.21 -11.05 19.05
CA LEU A 286 8.78 -11.21 18.80
C LEU A 286 8.10 -9.90 18.38
N GLN A 287 8.49 -8.78 18.99
CA GLN A 287 7.94 -7.46 18.64
C GLN A 287 8.37 -7.03 17.24
N ASP A 288 9.63 -7.27 16.87
CA ASP A 288 10.14 -6.92 15.56
C ASP A 288 9.57 -7.83 14.46
N TYR A 289 9.36 -9.12 14.75
CA TYR A 289 8.59 -10.03 13.90
C TYR A 289 7.16 -9.51 13.68
N ALA A 290 6.45 -9.14 14.74
CA ALA A 290 5.09 -8.63 14.64
C ALA A 290 5.00 -7.35 13.79
N LYS A 291 5.98 -6.43 13.92
CA LYS A 291 6.08 -5.22 13.08
C LYS A 291 6.32 -5.57 11.61
N ALA A 292 7.26 -6.46 11.33
CA ALA A 292 7.58 -6.86 9.96
C ALA A 292 6.40 -7.58 9.29
N LEU A 293 5.71 -8.47 10.03
CA LEU A 293 4.51 -9.16 9.58
C LEU A 293 3.38 -8.17 9.28
N SER A 294 3.11 -7.23 10.19
CA SER A 294 2.12 -6.18 9.98
C SER A 294 2.40 -5.37 8.70
N GLY A 295 3.66 -5.01 8.46
CA GLY A 295 4.07 -4.33 7.23
C GLY A 295 3.78 -5.14 5.96
N LYS A 296 4.07 -6.45 5.96
CA LYS A 296 3.76 -7.34 4.84
C LYS A 296 2.25 -7.51 4.62
N LEU A 297 1.47 -7.65 5.70
CA LEU A 297 0.01 -7.76 5.62
C LEU A 297 -0.62 -6.48 5.05
N LEU A 298 -0.11 -5.31 5.45
CA LEU A 298 -0.55 -4.02 4.89
C LEU A 298 -0.23 -3.90 3.40
N GLN A 299 0.96 -4.36 2.97
CA GLN A 299 1.30 -4.42 1.55
C GLN A 299 0.34 -5.33 0.77
N LEU A 300 -0.01 -6.48 1.34
CA LEU A 300 -0.95 -7.42 0.73
C LEU A 300 -2.36 -6.83 0.65
N GLU A 301 -2.86 -6.20 1.72
CA GLU A 301 -4.14 -5.48 1.72
C GLU A 301 -4.16 -4.40 0.63
N ASN A 302 -3.12 -3.57 0.55
CA ASN A 302 -3.02 -2.53 -0.47
C ASN A 302 -2.97 -3.10 -1.89
N LYS A 303 -2.36 -4.27 -2.09
CA LYS A 303 -2.29 -4.91 -3.40
C LYS A 303 -3.62 -5.57 -3.81
N LEU A 304 -4.31 -6.23 -2.89
CA LEU A 304 -5.49 -7.05 -3.18
C LEU A 304 -6.80 -6.30 -2.96
N LEU A 305 -6.95 -5.64 -1.81
CA LEU A 305 -8.23 -5.09 -1.34
C LEU A 305 -8.43 -3.65 -1.77
N LEU A 306 -7.38 -2.82 -1.80
CA LEU A 306 -7.53 -1.41 -2.16
C LEU A 306 -8.05 -1.20 -3.60
N PRO A 307 -7.58 -1.95 -4.64
CA PRO A 307 -8.15 -1.83 -5.98
C PRO A 307 -9.62 -2.27 -6.04
N LEU A 308 -10.01 -3.27 -5.23
CA LEU A 308 -11.40 -3.73 -5.13
C LEU A 308 -12.27 -2.67 -4.44
N LYS A 309 -11.84 -2.13 -3.30
CA LYS A 309 -12.52 -1.04 -2.57
C LYS A 309 -12.75 0.18 -3.48
N ASN A 310 -11.74 0.57 -4.25
CA ASN A 310 -11.84 1.70 -5.19
C ASN A 310 -12.83 1.44 -6.34
N LYS A 311 -13.08 0.18 -6.71
CA LYS A 311 -14.10 -0.19 -7.70
C LYS A 311 -15.50 -0.34 -7.11
N ILE A 312 -15.62 -0.78 -5.86
CA ILE A 312 -16.92 -1.02 -5.19
C ILE A 312 -17.57 0.30 -4.75
N SER A 313 -16.81 1.23 -4.19
CA SER A 313 -17.36 2.48 -3.64
C SER A 313 -18.21 3.30 -4.63
N PRO A 314 -17.81 3.47 -5.92
CA PRO A 314 -18.67 4.12 -6.92
C PRO A 314 -19.98 3.38 -7.17
N LEU A 315 -19.94 2.04 -7.21
CA LEU A 315 -21.11 1.20 -7.46
C LEU A 315 -22.13 1.26 -6.32
N GLU A 316 -21.66 1.32 -5.07
CA GLU A 316 -22.52 1.50 -3.89
C GLU A 316 -23.27 2.84 -3.92
N ASN A 317 -22.59 3.90 -4.37
CA ASN A 317 -23.20 5.22 -4.56
C ASN A 317 -24.25 5.20 -5.69
N GLU A 318 -23.95 4.58 -6.83
CA GLU A 318 -24.92 4.43 -7.92
C GLU A 318 -26.15 3.63 -7.49
N LEU A 319 -25.95 2.51 -6.77
CA LEU A 319 -27.04 1.69 -6.24
C LEU A 319 -27.95 2.52 -5.31
N SER A 320 -27.35 3.30 -4.41
CA SER A 320 -28.09 4.17 -3.50
C SER A 320 -28.91 5.24 -4.24
N GLN A 321 -28.35 5.83 -5.30
CA GLN A 321 -29.07 6.80 -6.13
C GLN A 321 -30.23 6.16 -6.90
N LEU A 322 -30.03 4.95 -7.44
CA LEU A 322 -31.08 4.20 -8.14
C LEU A 322 -32.22 3.84 -7.20
N GLN A 323 -31.93 3.38 -5.98
CA GLN A 323 -32.94 3.11 -4.95
C GLN A 323 -33.76 4.36 -4.61
N ALA A 324 -33.10 5.51 -4.43
CA ALA A 324 -33.78 6.78 -4.19
C ALA A 324 -34.67 7.23 -5.37
N ARG A 325 -34.24 6.99 -6.61
CA ARG A 325 -35.05 7.26 -7.81
C ARG A 325 -36.26 6.33 -7.88
N MET A 326 -36.09 5.04 -7.61
CA MET A 326 -37.21 4.08 -7.57
C MET A 326 -38.26 4.50 -6.55
N GLN A 327 -37.84 4.90 -5.34
CA GLN A 327 -38.75 5.38 -4.31
C GLN A 327 -39.55 6.61 -4.77
N LYS A 328 -38.89 7.59 -5.43
CA LYS A 328 -39.60 8.76 -6.00
C LYS A 328 -40.60 8.38 -7.10
N VAL A 329 -40.29 7.37 -7.91
CA VAL A 329 -41.21 6.86 -8.94
C VAL A 329 -42.45 6.23 -8.27
N GLU A 330 -42.26 5.42 -7.24
CA GLU A 330 -43.37 4.83 -6.46
C GLU A 330 -44.25 5.90 -5.80
N GLU A 331 -43.66 6.97 -5.26
CA GLU A 331 -44.39 8.08 -4.63
C GLU A 331 -45.16 8.95 -5.64
N SER A 332 -44.71 9.04 -6.89
CA SER A 332 -45.33 9.86 -7.94
C SER A 332 -46.43 9.15 -8.74
N GLN A 333 -46.61 7.84 -8.55
CA GLN A 333 -47.69 7.10 -9.20
C GLN A 333 -49.07 7.55 -8.69
N LYS A 334 -49.84 8.20 -9.56
CA LYS A 334 -51.22 8.59 -9.31
C LYS A 334 -52.11 7.35 -9.27
N ILE A 335 -52.75 7.09 -8.12
CA ILE A 335 -53.67 5.97 -7.92
C ILE A 335 -55.10 6.44 -8.23
N TYR A 336 -55.80 5.77 -9.15
CA TYR A 336 -57.18 6.09 -9.54
C TYR A 336 -58.14 4.95 -9.17
N GLY A 337 -59.43 5.26 -8.97
CA GLY A 337 -60.48 4.28 -8.70
C GLY A 337 -61.28 4.50 -7.41
N ALA A 338 -61.06 5.62 -6.69
CA ALA A 338 -61.87 6.00 -5.54
C ALA A 338 -63.35 6.15 -5.91
N LYS A 339 -63.67 6.70 -7.10
CA LYS A 339 -65.04 6.78 -7.61
C LYS A 339 -65.72 5.41 -7.64
N LYS A 340 -65.05 4.43 -8.25
CA LYS A 340 -65.57 3.07 -8.41
C LYS A 340 -65.73 2.37 -7.05
N ARG A 341 -64.88 2.70 -6.07
CA ARG A 341 -65.02 2.22 -4.69
C ARG A 341 -66.28 2.78 -4.02
N VAL A 342 -66.52 4.08 -4.11
CA VAL A 342 -67.73 4.73 -3.56
C VAL A 342 -68.99 4.20 -4.25
N GLN A 343 -68.98 4.06 -5.58
CA GLN A 343 -70.10 3.47 -6.33
C GLN A 343 -70.36 2.01 -5.95
N ASN A 344 -69.32 1.30 -5.47
CA ASN A 344 -69.46 -0.07 -5.01
C ASN A 344 -70.10 -0.20 -3.62
N HIS A 345 -70.22 0.90 -2.85
CA HIS A 345 -70.88 0.90 -1.55
C HIS A 345 -72.35 0.48 -1.68
N LEU A 346 -72.84 -0.25 -0.68
CA LEU A 346 -74.22 -0.71 -0.66
C LEU A 346 -75.22 0.46 -0.68
N ASN A 347 -74.91 1.56 0.02
CA ASN A 347 -75.71 2.79 0.03
C ASN A 347 -75.93 3.30 -1.39
N TYR A 348 -74.85 3.45 -2.17
CA TYR A 348 -74.95 3.93 -3.55
C TYR A 348 -75.77 2.97 -4.42
N LYS A 349 -75.47 1.67 -4.37
CA LYS A 349 -76.17 0.64 -5.18
C LYS A 349 -77.67 0.61 -4.93
N LEU A 350 -78.09 0.67 -3.67
CA LEU A 350 -79.51 0.70 -3.32
C LEU A 350 -80.15 2.03 -3.70
N GLY A 351 -79.44 3.13 -3.46
CA GLY A 351 -79.86 4.47 -3.82
C GLY A 351 -80.20 4.64 -5.30
N VAL A 352 -79.33 4.16 -6.19
CA VAL A 352 -79.56 4.15 -7.64
C VAL A 352 -80.88 3.44 -7.97
N VAL A 353 -81.06 2.21 -7.48
CA VAL A 353 -82.24 1.42 -7.81
C VAL A 353 -83.52 2.01 -7.22
N ILE A 354 -83.47 2.65 -6.05
CA ILE A 354 -84.62 3.36 -5.46
C ILE A 354 -84.99 4.57 -6.32
N VAL A 355 -84.02 5.42 -6.66
CA VAL A 355 -84.26 6.65 -7.44
C VAL A 355 -84.76 6.34 -8.85
N GLU A 356 -84.25 5.28 -9.50
CA GLU A 356 -84.64 4.87 -10.86
C GLU A 356 -85.99 4.13 -10.94
N SER A 357 -86.59 3.78 -9.79
CA SER A 357 -87.83 3.01 -9.71
C SER A 357 -89.09 3.89 -9.54
N GLN A 358 -89.20 4.97 -10.32
CA GLN A 358 -90.32 5.91 -10.27
C GLN A 358 -91.63 5.38 -10.90
N ASN A 359 -91.56 4.35 -11.74
CA ASN A 359 -92.74 3.74 -12.40
C ASN A 359 -93.39 2.67 -11.49
N ILE A 360 -94.73 2.61 -11.45
CA ILE A 360 -95.56 1.66 -10.68
C ILE A 360 -95.06 0.21 -10.81
N PHE A 361 -94.78 -0.26 -12.04
CA PHE A 361 -94.28 -1.63 -12.25
C PHE A 361 -92.89 -1.86 -11.63
N LYS A 362 -92.02 -0.85 -11.64
CA LYS A 362 -90.70 -0.92 -11.02
C LYS A 362 -90.78 -0.89 -9.49
N LYS A 363 -91.76 -0.19 -8.91
CA LYS A 363 -92.01 -0.15 -7.46
C LYS A 363 -92.43 -1.50 -6.88
N VAL A 364 -93.24 -2.28 -7.59
CA VAL A 364 -93.67 -3.63 -7.15
C VAL A 364 -92.48 -4.60 -7.09
N ILE A 365 -91.54 -4.50 -8.04
CA ILE A 365 -90.38 -5.40 -8.14
C ILE A 365 -89.17 -4.90 -7.29
N LEU A 366 -89.22 -3.65 -6.83
CA LEU A 366 -88.14 -2.98 -6.09
C LEU A 366 -87.65 -3.77 -4.85
N PRO A 367 -88.51 -4.32 -3.97
CA PRO A 367 -88.06 -5.10 -2.81
C PRO A 367 -87.19 -6.30 -3.19
N PHE A 368 -87.56 -7.02 -4.25
CA PHE A 368 -86.82 -8.19 -4.74
C PHE A 368 -85.47 -7.78 -5.35
N ARG A 369 -85.42 -6.67 -6.10
CA ARG A 369 -84.17 -6.13 -6.64
C ARG A 369 -83.21 -5.69 -5.53
N MET A 370 -83.72 -5.00 -4.52
CA MET A 370 -82.92 -4.58 -3.36
C MET A 370 -82.38 -5.77 -2.58
N ALA A 371 -83.22 -6.78 -2.29
CA ALA A 371 -82.80 -8.00 -1.62
C ALA A 371 -81.69 -8.72 -2.41
N ARG A 372 -81.82 -8.82 -3.73
CA ARG A 372 -80.78 -9.38 -4.61
C ARG A 372 -79.47 -8.59 -4.55
N ILE A 373 -79.54 -7.26 -4.58
CA ILE A 373 -78.34 -6.39 -4.49
C ILE A 373 -77.62 -6.56 -3.15
N VAL A 374 -78.37 -6.58 -2.04
CA VAL A 374 -77.81 -6.83 -0.70
C VAL A 374 -77.13 -8.20 -0.64
N TYR A 375 -77.79 -9.23 -1.15
CA TYR A 375 -77.24 -10.59 -1.19
C TYR A 375 -75.94 -10.66 -1.99
N LEU A 376 -75.94 -10.14 -3.23
CA LEU A 376 -74.76 -10.13 -4.08
C LEU A 376 -73.61 -9.30 -3.49
N HIS A 377 -73.91 -8.15 -2.88
CA HIS A 377 -72.91 -7.32 -2.22
C HIS A 377 -72.26 -8.05 -1.03
N LYS A 378 -73.04 -8.75 -0.19
CA LYS A 378 -72.50 -9.55 0.91
C LYS A 378 -71.62 -10.70 0.41
N LYS A 379 -72.00 -11.38 -0.67
CA LYS A 379 -71.18 -12.44 -1.29
C LYS A 379 -69.86 -11.88 -1.82
N GLN A 380 -69.89 -10.72 -2.48
CA GLN A 380 -68.68 -10.04 -2.97
C GLN A 380 -67.73 -9.64 -1.82
N LEU A 381 -68.26 -9.11 -0.72
CA LEU A 381 -67.44 -8.74 0.45
C LEU A 381 -66.72 -9.95 1.07
N LYS A 382 -67.38 -11.11 1.18
CA LYS A 382 -66.73 -12.34 1.68
C LYS A 382 -65.58 -12.79 0.78
N ILE A 383 -65.77 -12.77 -0.53
CA ILE A 383 -64.72 -13.12 -1.50
C ILE A 383 -63.53 -12.16 -1.36
N LEU A 384 -63.78 -10.85 -1.30
CA LEU A 384 -62.72 -9.86 -1.12
C LEU A 384 -61.97 -10.03 0.20
N GLN A 385 -62.66 -10.34 1.29
CA GLN A 385 -62.04 -10.61 2.59
C GLN A 385 -61.11 -11.83 2.54
N SER A 386 -61.55 -12.92 1.90
CA SER A 386 -60.69 -14.10 1.68
C SER A 386 -59.48 -13.79 0.82
N LEU A 387 -59.63 -12.99 -0.24
CA LEU A 387 -58.52 -12.57 -1.09
C LEU A 387 -57.50 -11.72 -0.32
N TYR A 388 -57.94 -10.79 0.53
CA TYR A 388 -57.04 -9.98 1.36
C TYR A 388 -56.35 -10.78 2.46
N ALA A 389 -56.97 -11.85 2.95
CA ALA A 389 -56.34 -12.77 3.90
C ALA A 389 -55.23 -13.60 3.23
N LEU A 390 -55.40 -14.00 1.97
CA LEU A 390 -54.40 -14.74 1.19
C LEU A 390 -53.25 -13.84 0.72
N ASN A 391 -53.54 -12.59 0.33
CA ASN A 391 -52.53 -11.64 -0.07
C ASN A 391 -52.85 -10.23 0.47
N PRO A 392 -52.23 -9.83 1.60
CA PRO A 392 -52.42 -8.52 2.19
C PRO A 392 -52.08 -7.34 1.28
N GLN A 393 -51.18 -7.51 0.29
CA GLN A 393 -50.80 -6.45 -0.66
C GLN A 393 -51.92 -6.07 -1.62
N LEU A 394 -52.94 -6.92 -1.80
CA LEU A 394 -54.12 -6.62 -2.61
C LEU A 394 -55.07 -5.62 -1.94
N LYS A 395 -54.88 -5.34 -0.65
CA LYS A 395 -55.73 -4.41 0.09
C LYS A 395 -55.54 -3.00 -0.47
N PRO A 396 -56.60 -2.35 -0.99
CA PRO A 396 -56.44 -1.03 -1.56
C PRO A 396 -56.03 -0.01 -0.49
N PRO A 397 -55.21 0.99 -0.83
CA PRO A 397 -54.81 2.04 0.10
C PRO A 397 -56.00 2.86 0.61
N ALA A 398 -55.78 3.69 1.64
CA ALA A 398 -56.80 4.63 2.12
C ALA A 398 -57.34 5.51 0.98
N LEU A 399 -58.63 5.86 1.02
CA LEU A 399 -59.28 6.66 -0.04
C LEU A 399 -58.59 8.02 -0.25
N SER A 400 -57.98 8.59 0.80
CA SER A 400 -57.20 9.84 0.74
C SER A 400 -55.98 9.78 -0.20
N ARG A 401 -55.48 8.58 -0.53
CA ARG A 401 -54.32 8.40 -1.42
C ARG A 401 -54.69 8.36 -2.91
N TYR A 402 -55.97 8.44 -3.25
CA TYR A 402 -56.44 8.37 -4.62
C TYR A 402 -56.56 9.76 -5.24
N SER A 403 -56.09 9.91 -6.48
CA SER A 403 -56.14 11.17 -7.23
C SER A 403 -57.56 11.57 -7.63
N ASP A 404 -58.50 10.62 -7.74
CA ASP A 404 -59.93 10.87 -8.04
C ASP A 404 -60.81 11.04 -6.78
N LEU A 405 -60.22 11.40 -5.64
CA LEU A 405 -60.95 11.57 -4.37
C LEU A 405 -62.07 12.61 -4.45
N GLN A 406 -61.81 13.77 -5.05
CA GLN A 406 -62.80 14.85 -5.21
C GLN A 406 -64.03 14.37 -6.00
N GLU A 407 -63.80 13.63 -7.09
CA GLU A 407 -64.86 13.00 -7.86
C GLU A 407 -65.58 11.96 -6.99
N ALA A 408 -64.88 11.09 -6.27
CA ALA A 408 -65.51 10.10 -5.40
C ALA A 408 -66.41 10.74 -4.33
N LEU A 409 -66.01 11.87 -3.74
CA LEU A 409 -66.80 12.62 -2.76
C LEU A 409 -68.08 13.21 -3.36
N SER A 410 -68.08 13.67 -4.62
CA SER A 410 -69.31 14.13 -5.27
C SER A 410 -70.33 13.01 -5.42
N TYR A 411 -69.88 11.76 -5.64
CA TYR A 411 -70.77 10.59 -5.67
C TYR A 411 -71.27 10.19 -4.27
N GLN A 412 -70.44 10.35 -3.23
CA GLN A 412 -70.86 10.12 -1.85
C GLN A 412 -71.91 11.15 -1.39
N ASN A 413 -71.81 12.39 -1.88
CA ASN A 413 -72.78 13.45 -1.61
C ASN A 413 -73.99 13.43 -2.56
N SER A 414 -74.03 12.50 -3.53
CA SER A 414 -75.13 12.43 -4.52
C SER A 414 -76.47 12.03 -3.90
N VAL A 415 -77.56 12.44 -4.55
CA VAL A 415 -78.94 12.05 -4.20
C VAL A 415 -79.08 10.53 -4.13
N PHE A 416 -78.37 9.79 -4.97
CA PHE A 416 -78.35 8.32 -4.95
C PHE A 416 -77.80 7.81 -3.63
N TYR A 417 -76.57 8.20 -3.25
CA TYR A 417 -75.94 7.72 -2.01
C TYR A 417 -76.78 8.05 -0.77
N GLN A 418 -77.26 9.29 -0.67
CA GLN A 418 -78.08 9.76 0.45
C GLN A 418 -79.42 9.02 0.53
N THR A 419 -80.07 8.75 -0.61
CA THR A 419 -81.33 7.99 -0.64
C THR A 419 -81.13 6.56 -0.13
N GLY A 420 -80.08 5.88 -0.59
CA GLY A 420 -79.78 4.52 -0.12
C GLY A 420 -79.34 4.47 1.34
N GLU A 421 -78.60 5.47 1.81
CA GLU A 421 -78.25 5.62 3.22
C GLU A 421 -79.48 5.83 4.10
N ARG A 422 -80.39 6.76 3.72
CA ARG A 422 -81.65 6.98 4.43
C ARG A 422 -82.50 5.72 4.46
N PHE A 423 -82.59 4.99 3.35
CA PHE A 423 -83.30 3.71 3.29
C PHE A 423 -82.70 2.68 4.28
N LEU A 424 -81.39 2.47 4.26
CA LEU A 424 -80.72 1.54 5.17
C LEU A 424 -80.87 1.94 6.64
N ASN A 425 -80.77 3.23 6.94
CA ASN A 425 -80.97 3.75 8.30
C ASN A 425 -82.42 3.58 8.77
N SER A 426 -83.41 3.77 7.89
CA SER A 426 -84.82 3.47 8.19
C SER A 426 -85.07 1.98 8.40
N CYS A 427 -84.38 1.11 7.67
CA CYS A 427 -84.43 -0.35 7.90
C CYS A 427 -83.84 -0.74 9.26
N LYS A 428 -82.80 -0.05 9.73
CA LYS A 428 -82.24 -0.26 11.08
C LYS A 428 -83.15 0.27 12.19
N GLN A 429 -84.04 1.22 11.89
CA GLN A 429 -85.00 1.82 12.83
C GLN A 429 -86.44 1.31 12.63
N TRP A 430 -86.63 0.14 12.00
CA TRP A 430 -87.96 -0.32 11.56
C TRP A 430 -89.00 -0.42 12.70
N PHE A 431 -88.54 -0.70 13.92
CA PHE A 431 -89.36 -0.78 15.14
C PHE A 431 -89.86 0.58 15.66
N LYS A 432 -89.47 1.71 15.04
CA LYS A 432 -89.93 3.08 15.39
C LYS A 432 -90.92 3.68 14.36
N GLY A 433 -91.51 2.87 13.48
CA GLY A 433 -92.57 3.30 12.55
C GLY A 433 -92.13 4.21 11.38
N LYS A 434 -90.83 4.36 11.12
CA LYS A 434 -90.30 5.26 10.06
C LYS A 434 -90.19 4.63 8.66
N PHE A 435 -90.62 3.38 8.49
CA PHE A 435 -90.44 2.63 7.24
C PHE A 435 -91.30 3.15 6.07
N ILE A 436 -92.41 3.84 6.35
CA ILE A 436 -93.45 4.20 5.37
C ILE A 436 -93.23 5.61 4.73
N LYS A 437 -92.20 6.36 5.12
CA LYS A 437 -91.96 7.73 4.58
C LYS A 437 -90.99 7.82 3.38
N ILE A 438 -90.44 6.71 2.88
CA ILE A 438 -89.36 6.72 1.87
C ILE A 438 -89.69 5.92 0.58
N LEU A 439 -90.74 5.10 0.59
CA LEU A 439 -91.27 4.36 -0.58
C LEU A 439 -92.42 5.14 -1.22
#